data_AF-A0AAW6Y1E0-F1
#
_entry.id   AF-A0AAW6Y1E0-F1
#
_cell.length_a   1.000
_cell.length_b   1.000
_cell.length_c   1.000
_cell.angle_alpha   90.00
_cell.angle_beta   90.00
_cell.angle_gamma   90.00
#
_symmetry.space_group_name_H-M   'P 1'
#
loop_
_entity.id
_entity.type
_entity.pdbx_description
1 polymer ?
#
loop_
_entity_poly.entity_id
_entity_poly.type
_entity_poly.pdbx_seq_one_letter_code
_entity_poly.pdbx_strand_id
1 'polypeptide(L)'
;MSTLLTQLSWSNHLKIISGSKSKEEREFYINLAINENLTHRELVRQMNSGYYERYMLSNSNNLPAIQRVKQETHNLFMDSYVLEFIDAPELGNEREFQKSILENLKHLGFVNKWQTF
;
A
#
# COMPACT_ATOMS: atom_id res chain seq x y z
N MET A 1 -11.99 -10.18 23.53
CA MET A 1 -10.53 -10.01 23.57
C MET A 1 -9.90 -11.38 23.41
N SER A 2 -9.37 -11.71 22.22
CA SER A 2 -8.58 -12.94 22.02
C SER A 2 -7.12 -12.67 22.38
N THR A 3 -6.37 -13.70 22.79
CA THR A 3 -4.96 -13.55 23.16
C THR A 3 -4.11 -13.35 21.90
N LEU A 4 -3.03 -12.57 21.97
CA LEU A 4 -2.10 -12.36 20.84
C LEU A 4 -1.62 -13.67 20.20
N LEU A 5 -1.45 -14.72 21.01
CA LEU A 5 -1.07 -16.05 20.55
C LEU A 5 -2.08 -16.69 19.59
N THR A 6 -3.36 -16.30 19.68
CA THR A 6 -4.43 -16.83 18.80
C THR A 6 -4.60 -16.03 17.51
N GLN A 7 -3.94 -14.88 17.40
CA GLN A 7 -4.04 -14.00 16.24
C GLN A 7 -2.99 -14.33 15.17
N LEU A 8 -1.98 -15.12 15.52
CA LEU A 8 -0.86 -15.47 14.67
C LEU A 8 -0.64 -16.98 14.69
N SER A 9 -0.25 -17.54 13.54
CA SER A 9 0.14 -18.95 13.49
C SER A 9 1.43 -19.18 14.27
N TRP A 10 1.59 -20.40 14.80
CA TRP A 10 2.81 -20.78 15.52
C TRP A 10 4.08 -20.63 14.68
N SER A 11 4.01 -20.95 13.39
CA SER A 11 5.12 -20.78 12.45
C SER A 11 5.53 -19.31 12.31
N ASN A 12 4.56 -18.39 12.24
CA ASN A 12 4.84 -16.95 12.18
C ASN A 12 5.48 -16.46 13.48
N HIS A 13 4.98 -16.91 14.64
CA HIS A 13 5.60 -16.58 15.93
C HIS A 13 7.07 -17.01 15.99
N LEU A 14 7.38 -18.27 15.65
CA LEU A 14 8.75 -18.77 15.64
C LEU A 14 9.63 -18.00 14.67
N LYS A 15 9.12 -17.64 13.49
CA LYS A 15 9.89 -16.90 12.49
C LYS A 15 10.23 -15.49 12.97
N ILE A 16 9.28 -14.79 13.60
CA ILE A 16 9.52 -13.43 14.13
C ILE A 16 10.52 -13.48 15.28
N ILE A 17 10.35 -14.42 16.23
CA ILE A 17 11.24 -14.53 17.38
C ILE A 17 12.68 -14.87 16.96
N SER A 18 12.85 -15.79 16.01
CA SER A 18 14.17 -16.19 15.52
C SER A 18 14.80 -15.23 14.51
N GLY A 19 13.98 -14.49 13.75
CA GLY A 19 14.45 -13.61 12.67
C GLY A 19 14.69 -12.16 13.07
N SER A 20 14.12 -11.69 14.17
CA SER A 20 14.25 -10.30 14.61
C SER A 20 15.36 -10.09 15.64
N LYS A 21 16.13 -9.02 15.45
CA LYS A 21 17.31 -8.68 16.24
C LYS A 21 16.95 -7.95 17.54
N SER A 22 15.96 -7.06 17.50
CA SER A 22 15.55 -6.23 18.62
C SER A 22 14.11 -6.50 19.06
N LYS A 23 13.72 -5.99 20.23
CA LYS A 23 12.34 -6.12 20.75
C LYS A 23 11.37 -5.32 19.89
N GLU A 24 11.79 -4.14 19.46
CA GLU A 24 11.02 -3.20 18.63
C GLU A 24 10.72 -3.81 17.26
N GLU A 25 11.72 -4.48 16.66
CA GLU A 25 11.53 -5.18 15.38
C GLU A 25 10.52 -6.34 15.52
N ARG A 26 10.53 -7.06 16.65
CA ARG A 26 9.55 -8.14 16.90
C ARG A 26 8.14 -7.57 17.01
N GLU A 27 7.96 -6.52 17.81
CA GLU A 27 6.66 -5.87 17.97
C GLU A 27 6.14 -5.33 16.64
N PHE A 28 7.02 -4.75 15.82
CA PHE A 28 6.68 -4.29 14.48
C PHE A 28 6.13 -5.41 13.60
N TYR A 29 6.85 -6.53 13.46
CA TYR A 29 6.38 -7.63 12.60
C TYR A 29 5.17 -8.37 13.16
N ILE A 30 4.99 -8.43 14.48
CA ILE A 30 3.76 -8.96 15.09
C ILE A 30 2.56 -8.10 14.68
N ASN A 31 2.65 -6.78 14.86
CA ASN A 31 1.57 -5.87 14.52
C ASN A 31 1.30 -5.88 13.01
N LEU A 32 2.35 -5.88 12.18
CA LEU A 32 2.21 -5.94 10.72
C LEU A 32 1.49 -7.23 10.29
N ALA A 33 1.91 -8.38 10.82
CA ALA A 33 1.34 -9.66 10.43
C ALA A 33 -0.12 -9.83 10.87
N ILE A 34 -0.52 -9.23 12.00
CA ILE A 34 -1.91 -9.22 12.46
C ILE A 34 -2.76 -8.26 11.61
N ASN A 35 -2.27 -7.03 11.39
CA ASN A 35 -3.04 -6.00 10.69
C ASN A 35 -3.24 -6.33 9.21
N GLU A 36 -2.23 -6.89 8.56
CA GLU A 36 -2.28 -7.24 7.12
C GLU A 36 -2.64 -8.71 6.88
N ASN A 37 -2.91 -9.49 7.93
CA ASN A 37 -3.18 -10.94 7.86
C ASN A 37 -2.13 -11.70 7.03
N LEU A 38 -0.84 -11.42 7.27
CA LEU A 38 0.25 -11.97 6.46
C LEU A 38 0.33 -13.50 6.58
N THR A 39 0.39 -14.17 5.42
CA THR A 39 0.77 -15.57 5.37
C THR A 39 2.24 -15.74 5.78
N HIS A 40 2.61 -16.95 6.18
CA HIS A 40 3.99 -17.25 6.57
C HIS A 40 5.02 -16.90 5.48
N ARG A 41 4.67 -17.18 4.21
CA ARG A 41 5.56 -16.88 3.07
C ARG A 41 5.76 -15.36 2.89
N GLU A 42 4.69 -14.58 3.03
CA GLU A 42 4.75 -13.12 2.91
C GLU A 42 5.55 -12.50 4.05
N LEU A 43 5.31 -12.96 5.29
CA LEU A 43 6.08 -12.53 6.45
C LEU A 43 7.58 -12.78 6.25
N VAL A 44 7.96 -14.00 5.84
CA VAL A 44 9.35 -14.34 5.53
C VAL A 44 9.92 -13.42 4.46
N ARG A 45 9.14 -13.13 3.40
CA ARG A 45 9.58 -12.21 2.33
C ARG A 45 9.83 -10.80 2.87
N GLN A 46 8.93 -10.27 3.69
CA GLN A 46 9.07 -8.93 4.26
C GLN A 46 10.31 -8.85 5.18
N MET A 47 10.49 -9.83 6.05
CA MET A 47 11.66 -9.92 6.93
C MET A 47 12.97 -10.03 6.14
N ASN A 48 13.04 -10.93 5.16
CA ASN A 48 14.23 -11.12 4.34
C ASN A 48 14.55 -9.89 3.48
N SER A 49 13.53 -9.11 3.09
CA SER A 49 13.75 -7.87 2.37
C SER A 49 14.34 -6.77 3.25
N GLY A 50 14.33 -6.89 4.59
CA GLY A 50 14.71 -5.80 5.48
C GLY A 50 13.64 -4.70 5.56
N TYR A 51 12.36 -5.07 5.50
CA TYR A 51 11.24 -4.11 5.49
C TYR A 51 11.25 -3.19 6.71
N TYR A 52 11.53 -3.74 7.90
CA TYR A 52 11.62 -2.96 9.14
C TYR A 52 12.64 -1.81 9.06
N GLU A 53 13.85 -2.07 8.55
CA GLU A 53 14.90 -1.05 8.45
C GLU A 53 14.47 0.06 7.48
N ARG A 54 13.91 -0.29 6.32
CA ARG A 54 13.35 0.70 5.37
C ARG A 54 12.20 1.49 5.97
N TYR A 55 11.31 0.81 6.70
CA TYR A 55 10.16 1.44 7.33
C TYR A 55 10.62 2.47 8.37
N MET A 56 11.59 2.11 9.21
CA MET A 56 12.20 3.02 10.19
C MET A 56 12.89 4.22 9.54
N LEU A 57 13.66 4.02 8.47
CA LEU A 57 14.27 5.11 7.71
C LEU A 57 13.23 6.03 7.08
N SER A 58 12.14 5.47 6.55
CA SER A 58 11.05 6.25 5.96
C SER A 58 10.27 7.03 7.01
N ASN A 59 10.09 6.46 8.20
CA ASN A 59 9.36 7.06 9.30
C ASN A 59 10.22 8.06 10.10
N SER A 60 11.55 7.92 10.10
CA SER A 60 12.47 8.92 10.68
C SER A 60 12.59 10.18 9.83
N ASN A 61 12.25 10.11 8.53
CA ASN A 61 12.23 11.24 7.61
C ASN A 61 10.96 12.10 7.74
N ASN A 62 10.48 12.31 8.97
CA ASN A 62 9.40 13.26 9.31
C ASN A 62 9.86 14.72 9.20
N LEU A 63 10.58 15.06 8.12
CA LEU A 63 10.72 16.44 7.69
C LEU A 63 9.47 16.78 6.87
N PRO A 64 8.68 17.81 7.24
CA PRO A 64 7.45 18.19 6.54
C PRO A 64 7.63 18.47 5.04
N ALA A 65 8.86 18.71 4.59
CA ALA A 65 9.21 18.88 3.19
C ALA A 65 9.18 17.56 2.40
N ILE A 66 9.63 16.45 3.00
CA ILE A 66 9.71 15.14 2.32
C ILE A 66 8.33 14.50 2.21
N GLN A 67 7.45 14.68 3.21
CA GLN A 67 6.06 14.22 3.12
C GLN A 67 5.30 14.91 1.98
N ARG A 68 5.49 16.22 1.79
CA ARG A 68 4.87 16.95 0.67
C ARG A 68 5.33 16.42 -0.68
N VAL A 69 6.64 16.25 -0.86
CA VAL A 69 7.20 15.68 -2.10
C VAL A 69 6.73 14.24 -2.32
N LYS A 70 6.64 13.40 -1.27
CA LYS A 70 6.14 12.02 -1.38
C LYS A 70 4.66 11.97 -1.77
N GLN A 71 3.84 12.87 -1.23
CA GLN A 71 2.42 12.97 -1.60
C GLN A 71 2.26 13.46 -3.04
N GLU A 72 2.98 14.50 -3.43
CA GLU A 72 2.96 15.04 -4.80
C GLU A 72 3.45 14.00 -5.83
N THR A 73 4.57 13.32 -5.55
CA THR A 73 5.10 12.27 -6.46
C THR A 73 4.25 11.02 -6.51
N HIS A 74 3.61 10.62 -5.41
CA HIS A 74 2.68 9.50 -5.40
C HIS A 74 1.43 9.79 -6.24
N ASN A 75 0.87 11.00 -6.13
CA ASN A 75 -0.26 11.42 -6.95
C ASN A 75 0.11 11.45 -8.43
N LEU A 76 1.27 12.03 -8.79
CA LEU A 76 1.74 12.06 -10.18
C LEU A 76 1.94 10.67 -10.79
N PHE A 77 2.46 9.71 -10.01
CA PHE A 77 2.65 8.34 -10.47
C PHE A 77 1.31 7.61 -10.68
N MET A 78 0.35 7.80 -9.76
CA MET A 78 -0.99 7.24 -9.88
C MET A 78 -1.74 7.85 -11.07
N ASP A 79 -1.64 9.16 -11.25
CA ASP A 79 -2.25 9.87 -12.38
C ASP A 79 -1.66 9.35 -13.71
N SER A 80 -0.34 9.20 -13.82
CA SER A 80 0.31 8.64 -15.01
C SER A 80 -0.17 7.21 -15.32
N TYR A 81 -0.29 6.35 -14.29
CA TYR A 81 -0.72 4.97 -14.48
C TYR A 81 -2.21 4.86 -14.88
N VAL A 82 -3.05 5.72 -14.32
CA VAL A 82 -4.48 5.82 -14.69
C VAL A 82 -4.62 6.29 -16.14
N LEU A 83 -3.78 7.24 -16.57
CA LEU A 83 -3.78 7.76 -17.93
C LEU A 83 -3.19 6.80 -18.97
N GLU A 84 -2.32 5.86 -18.58
CA GLU A 84 -1.87 4.78 -19.48
C GLU A 84 -2.94 3.68 -19.64
N PHE A 85 -3.79 3.49 -18.63
CA PHE A 85 -4.83 2.45 -18.64
C PHE A 85 -6.08 2.87 -19.41
N ILE A 86 -6.34 4.18 -19.43
CA ILE A 86 -7.33 4.79 -20.31
C ILE A 86 -6.55 5.06 -21.60
N ASP A 87 -6.89 4.46 -22.74
CA ASP A 87 -6.33 4.85 -24.05
C ASP A 87 -6.73 6.30 -24.39
N ALA A 88 -6.20 7.26 -23.63
CA ALA A 88 -6.61 8.65 -23.65
C ALA A 88 -5.96 9.29 -24.90
N PRO A 89 -6.76 9.88 -25.81
CA PRO A 89 -6.21 10.46 -27.02
C PRO A 89 -5.25 11.61 -26.68
N GLU A 90 -4.14 11.67 -27.41
CA GLU A 90 -3.10 12.69 -27.22
C GLU A 90 -3.70 14.11 -27.23
N LEU A 91 -3.45 14.83 -26.13
CA LEU A 91 -3.65 16.24 -25.82
C LEU A 91 -4.24 17.13 -26.95
N GLY A 92 -5.51 16.91 -27.28
CA GLY A 92 -6.40 17.90 -27.85
C GLY A 92 -7.22 18.54 -26.73
N ASN A 93 -7.34 19.88 -26.75
CA ASN A 93 -8.19 20.75 -25.91
C ASN A 93 -8.69 20.10 -24.60
N GLU A 94 -8.17 20.53 -23.44
CA GLU A 94 -8.50 20.03 -22.08
C GLU A 94 -9.98 19.65 -21.85
N ARG A 95 -10.93 20.38 -22.45
CA ARG A 95 -12.37 20.05 -22.38
C ARG A 95 -12.77 18.74 -23.06
N GLU A 96 -12.15 18.41 -24.17
CA GLU A 96 -12.37 17.16 -24.91
C GLU A 96 -11.71 15.99 -24.19
N PHE A 97 -10.53 16.21 -23.61
CA PHE A 97 -9.85 15.25 -22.74
C PHE A 97 -10.66 14.94 -21.47
N GLN A 98 -11.18 15.96 -20.79
CA GLN A 98 -12.03 15.75 -19.62
C GLN A 98 -13.29 14.96 -19.96
N LYS A 99 -13.87 15.19 -21.15
CA LYS A 99 -15.03 14.42 -21.64
C LYS A 99 -14.64 12.97 -21.95
N SER A 100 -13.51 12.72 -22.59
CA SER A 100 -13.07 11.36 -22.93
C SER A 100 -12.76 10.53 -21.69
N ILE A 101 -12.13 11.13 -20.66
CA ILE A 101 -11.94 10.48 -19.35
C ILE A 101 -13.29 10.11 -18.73
N LEU A 102 -14.25 11.04 -18.72
CA LEU A 102 -15.58 10.79 -18.16
C LEU A 102 -16.34 9.67 -18.88
N GLU A 103 -16.23 9.59 -20.22
CA GLU A 103 -16.85 8.50 -20.98
C GLU A 103 -16.15 7.15 -20.74
N ASN A 104 -14.81 7.14 -20.70
CA ASN A 104 -14.03 5.93 -20.44
C ASN A 104 -14.26 5.38 -19.01
N LEU A 105 -14.34 6.26 -17.99
CA LEU A 105 -14.66 5.86 -16.62
C LEU A 105 -16.10 5.32 -16.47
N LYS A 106 -17.06 5.86 -17.24
CA LYS A 106 -18.43 5.33 -17.30
C LYS A 106 -18.45 3.94 -17.94
N HIS A 107 -17.70 3.74 -19.02
CA HIS A 107 -17.56 2.44 -19.69
C HIS A 107 -16.94 1.37 -18.79
N LEU A 108 -15.96 1.74 -17.94
CA LEU A 108 -15.33 0.86 -16.94
C LEU A 108 -16.25 0.53 -15.73
N GLY A 109 -17.53 0.90 -15.76
CA GLY A 109 -18.52 0.43 -14.79
C GLY A 109 -18.43 1.05 -13.39
N PHE A 110 -17.72 2.17 -13.23
CA PHE A 110 -17.58 2.84 -11.92
C PHE A 110 -18.83 3.61 -11.46
N VAL A 111 -19.84 3.78 -12.32
CA VAL A 111 -21.04 4.59 -12.00
C VAL A 111 -22.22 3.76 -11.49
N ASN A 112 -22.22 2.42 -11.61
CA ASN A 112 -23.38 1.59 -11.25
C ASN A 112 -23.28 0.83 -9.90
N LYS A 113 -22.38 1.24 -8.98
CA LYS A 113 -22.28 0.62 -7.64
C LYS A 113 -22.75 1.49 -6.46
N TRP A 114 -23.39 2.63 -6.71
CA TRP A 114 -23.91 3.49 -5.64
C TRP A 114 -25.45 3.63 -5.62
N GLN A 115 -26.18 2.71 -6.27
CA GLN A 115 -27.65 2.73 -6.26
C GLN A 115 -28.29 1.39 -5.88
N THR A 116 -27.50 0.48 -5.30
CA THR A 116 -28.02 -0.70 -4.60
C THR A 116 -27.35 -0.78 -3.23
N PHE A 117 -27.71 0.16 -2.34
CA PHE A 117 -27.94 0.02 -0.90
C PHE A 117 -28.49 1.36 -0.38
#